data_AF-A0A7C1U990-F1
#
_entry.id   AF-A0A7C1U990-F1
#
_cell.length_a   1.000
_cell.length_b   1.000
_cell.length_c   1.000
_cell.angle_alpha   90.00
_cell.angle_beta   90.00
_cell.angle_gamma   90.00
#
_symmetry.space_group_name_H-M   'P 1'
#
loop_
_entity.id
_entity.type
_entity.pdbx_description
1 polymer ?
#
loop_
_entity_poly.entity_id
_entity_poly.type
_entity_poly.pdbx_seq_one_letter_code
_entity_poly.pdbx_strand_id
1 'polypeptide(L)'
;MKRVQDEKPERSKEVKAWLDEEIDAQQARYDAISAEMEGIQEKRNGWIARFLEIIQTKGYNTNGDLRRAITKDEVPERPDRPDADKVVW
;
A
#
# COMPACT_ATOMS: atom_id res chain seq x y z
N MET A 1 22.44 26.03 -21.36
CA MET A 1 23.43 24.98 -21.71
C MET A 1 22.69 23.66 -21.67
N LYS A 2 22.62 22.93 -22.80
CA LYS A 2 21.88 21.67 -22.93
C LYS A 2 22.56 20.59 -22.11
N ARG A 3 21.84 19.88 -21.24
CA ARG A 3 22.38 18.80 -20.41
C ARG A 3 22.20 17.47 -21.13
N VAL A 4 23.11 16.53 -20.88
CA VAL A 4 23.02 15.14 -21.39
C VAL A 4 21.73 14.45 -20.91
N GLN A 5 21.13 14.93 -19.82
CA GLN A 5 19.86 14.44 -19.25
C GLN A 5 18.62 14.90 -20.04
N ASP A 6 18.75 15.92 -20.89
CA ASP A 6 17.62 16.52 -21.63
C ASP A 6 17.28 15.72 -22.90
N GLU A 7 18.15 14.78 -23.32
CA GLU A 7 17.94 13.90 -24.47
C GLU A 7 17.99 12.44 -24.06
N LYS A 8 16.83 11.77 -24.10
CA LYS A 8 16.77 10.34 -23.86
C LYS A 8 17.46 9.61 -25.03
N PRO A 9 18.48 8.77 -24.78
CA PRO A 9 19.16 8.05 -25.84
C PRO A 9 18.18 7.12 -26.56
N GLU A 10 18.33 7.00 -27.88
CA GLU A 10 17.52 6.08 -28.65
C GLU A 10 17.80 4.63 -28.23
N ARG A 11 16.72 3.91 -27.90
CA ARG A 11 16.78 2.48 -27.61
C ARG A 11 16.80 1.70 -28.92
N SER A 12 17.60 0.63 -28.96
CA SER A 12 17.56 -0.33 -30.08
C SER A 12 16.17 -0.96 -30.21
N LYS A 13 15.86 -1.53 -31.38
CA LYS A 13 14.58 -2.21 -31.61
C LYS A 13 14.36 -3.38 -30.64
N GLU A 14 15.42 -4.12 -30.33
CA GLU A 14 15.41 -5.22 -29.37
C GLU A 14 15.06 -4.73 -27.96
N VAL A 15 15.69 -3.64 -27.50
CA VAL A 15 15.39 -3.07 -26.17
C VAL A 15 13.96 -2.54 -26.08
N LYS A 16 13.40 -2.01 -27.18
CA LYS A 16 12.00 -1.59 -27.23
C LYS A 16 11.05 -2.79 -27.11
N ALA A 17 11.29 -3.85 -27.90
CA ALA A 17 10.47 -5.06 -27.86
C ALA A 17 10.49 -5.73 -26.47
N TRP A 18 11.67 -5.86 -25.87
CA TRP A 18 11.80 -6.38 -24.50
C TRP A 18 11.04 -5.50 -23.49
N LEU A 19 11.13 -4.18 -23.61
CA LEU A 19 10.42 -3.29 -22.70
C LEU A 19 8.90 -3.41 -22.82
N ASP A 20 8.38 -3.52 -24.04
CA ASP A 20 6.94 -3.70 -24.26
C ASP A 20 6.47 -5.02 -23.62
N GLU A 21 7.23 -6.10 -23.77
CA GLU A 21 6.96 -7.39 -23.09
C GLU A 21 6.98 -7.26 -21.56
N GLU A 22 7.98 -6.58 -20.99
CA GLU A 22 8.06 -6.38 -19.54
C GLU A 22 6.94 -5.50 -18.98
N ILE A 23 6.50 -4.49 -19.74
CA ILE A 23 5.38 -3.64 -19.38
C ILE A 23 4.10 -4.46 -19.33
N ASP A 24 3.84 -5.26 -20.37
CA ASP A 24 2.66 -6.14 -20.44
C ASP A 24 2.67 -7.18 -19.30
N ALA A 25 3.83 -7.78 -19.03
CA ALA A 25 4.01 -8.71 -17.94
C ALA A 25 3.81 -8.06 -16.55
N GLN A 26 4.29 -6.83 -16.36
CA GLN A 26 4.06 -6.07 -15.12
C GLN A 26 2.59 -5.72 -14.94
N GLN A 27 1.91 -5.27 -16.01
CA GLN A 27 0.49 -4.95 -15.95
C GLN A 27 -0.33 -6.18 -15.56
N ALA A 28 -0.06 -7.33 -16.18
CA ALA A 28 -0.75 -8.57 -15.84
C ALA A 28 -0.54 -8.99 -14.37
N ARG A 29 0.68 -8.85 -13.84
CA ARG A 29 0.97 -9.12 -12.42
C ARG A 29 0.27 -8.13 -11.49
N TYR A 30 0.28 -6.84 -11.84
CA TYR A 30 -0.39 -5.80 -11.08
C TYR A 30 -1.90 -6.05 -11.00
N ASP A 31 -2.54 -6.39 -12.11
CA ASP A 31 -3.98 -6.65 -12.16
C ASP A 31 -4.35 -7.87 -11.31
N ALA A 32 -3.56 -8.94 -11.39
CA ALA A 32 -3.75 -10.14 -10.57
C ALA A 32 -3.64 -9.84 -9.06
N ILE A 33 -2.56 -9.15 -8.65
CA ILE A 33 -2.35 -8.78 -7.23
C ILE A 33 -3.46 -7.84 -6.76
N SER A 34 -3.85 -6.86 -7.57
CA SER A 34 -4.90 -5.91 -7.21
C SER A 34 -6.23 -6.62 -6.99
N ALA A 35 -6.60 -7.55 -7.89
CA ALA A 35 -7.81 -8.35 -7.75
C ALA A 35 -7.79 -9.24 -6.49
N GLU A 36 -6.67 -9.88 -6.16
CA GLU A 36 -6.53 -10.66 -4.93
C GLU A 36 -6.67 -9.77 -3.68
N MET A 37 -6.04 -8.60 -3.69
CA MET A 37 -6.07 -7.64 -2.58
C MET A 37 -7.46 -7.04 -2.36
N GLU A 38 -8.21 -6.80 -3.44
CA GLU A 38 -9.61 -6.39 -3.38
C GLU A 38 -10.50 -7.55 -2.91
N GLY A 39 -10.22 -8.78 -3.33
CA GLY A 39 -10.95 -9.97 -2.89
C GLY A 39 -10.85 -10.25 -1.38
N ILE A 40 -9.76 -9.81 -0.72
CA ILE A 40 -9.58 -9.94 0.73
C ILE A 40 -9.99 -8.69 1.52
N GLN A 41 -10.61 -7.69 0.88
CA GLN A 41 -10.95 -6.40 1.49
C GLN A 41 -11.76 -6.54 2.78
N GLU A 42 -12.81 -7.37 2.79
CA GLU A 42 -13.66 -7.57 3.97
C GLU A 42 -12.86 -8.18 5.13
N LYS A 43 -12.03 -9.19 4.83
CA LYS A 43 -11.16 -9.83 5.81
C LYS A 43 -10.17 -8.83 6.43
N ARG A 44 -9.60 -7.96 5.59
CA ARG A 44 -8.69 -6.89 6.02
C ARG A 44 -9.40 -5.89 6.93
N ASN A 45 -10.63 -5.48 6.59
CA ASN A 45 -11.45 -4.62 7.46
C ASN A 45 -11.66 -5.27 8.84
N GLY A 46 -11.94 -6.58 8.87
CA GLY A 46 -12.06 -7.33 10.11
C GLY A 46 -10.77 -7.35 10.94
N TRP A 47 -9.61 -7.53 10.31
CA TRP A 47 -8.31 -7.46 10.99
C TRP A 47 -8.03 -6.08 11.59
N ILE A 48 -8.32 -5.01 10.85
CA ILE A 48 -8.15 -3.64 11.33
C ILE A 48 -9.07 -3.39 12.53
N ALA A 49 -10.37 -3.73 12.41
CA ALA A 49 -11.32 -3.57 13.50
C ALA A 49 -10.87 -4.32 14.77
N ARG A 50 -10.40 -5.57 14.61
CA ARG A 50 -9.90 -6.37 15.73
C ARG A 50 -8.64 -5.79 16.35
N PHE A 51 -7.71 -5.29 15.53
CA PHE A 51 -6.51 -4.63 16.03
C PHE A 51 -6.85 -3.38 16.85
N LEU A 52 -7.73 -2.53 16.33
CA LEU A 52 -8.19 -1.32 17.02
C LEU A 52 -8.91 -1.65 18.34
N GLU A 53 -9.66 -2.75 18.41
CA GLU A 53 -10.24 -3.23 19.65
C GLU A 53 -9.18 -3.68 20.66
N ILE A 54 -8.16 -4.42 20.21
CA ILE A 54 -7.09 -4.94 21.08
C ILE A 54 -6.28 -3.80 21.71
N ILE A 55 -5.89 -2.79 20.94
CA ILE A 55 -5.09 -1.67 21.48
C ILE A 55 -5.90 -0.78 22.44
N GLN A 56 -7.23 -0.79 22.36
CA GLN A 56 -8.11 -0.08 23.28
C GLN A 56 -8.44 -0.90 24.55
N THR A 57 -8.50 -2.23 24.45
CA THR A 57 -8.89 -3.10 25.58
C THR A 57 -7.69 -3.68 26.31
N LYS A 58 -6.80 -4.32 25.57
CA LYS A 58 -5.57 -4.89 26.11
C LYS A 58 -4.51 -3.81 26.28
N GLY A 59 -4.41 -2.87 25.35
CA GLY A 59 -3.35 -1.86 25.36
C GLY A 59 -1.99 -2.43 24.94
N TYR A 60 -1.01 -1.54 24.84
CA TYR A 60 0.35 -1.81 24.38
C TYR A 60 1.37 -1.41 25.45
N ASN A 61 2.57 -2.01 25.39
CA ASN A 61 3.66 -1.65 26.30
C ASN A 61 4.32 -0.38 25.80
N THR A 62 4.21 0.71 26.55
CA THR A 62 4.94 1.96 26.30
C THR A 62 6.37 1.88 26.85
N ASN A 63 6.58 1.05 27.87
CA ASN A 63 7.88 0.67 28.43
C ASN A 63 7.75 -0.74 29.03
N GLY A 64 8.85 -1.35 29.51
CA GLY A 64 8.88 -2.73 30.02
C GLY A 64 7.79 -3.06 31.03
N ASP A 65 7.53 -2.15 31.98
CA ASP A 65 6.53 -2.33 33.03
C ASP A 65 5.27 -1.47 32.84
N LEU A 66 5.28 -0.55 31.86
CA LEU A 66 4.18 0.40 31.65
C LEU A 66 3.36 0.00 30.44
N ARG A 67 2.11 -0.38 30.71
CA ARG A 67 1.11 -0.68 29.69
C ARG A 67 0.08 0.42 29.62
N ARG A 68 -0.24 0.85 28.40
CA ARG A 68 -1.23 1.89 28.12
C ARG A 68 -2.26 1.39 27.12
N ALA A 69 -3.54 1.63 27.39
CA ALA A 69 -4.61 1.50 26.41
C ALA A 69 -4.73 2.80 25.60
N ILE A 70 -4.95 2.68 24.30
CA ILE A 70 -5.28 3.82 23.44
C ILE A 70 -6.75 4.16 23.68
N THR A 71 -7.07 5.44 23.87
CA THR A 71 -8.47 5.87 24.04
C THR A 71 -9.18 5.95 22.68
N LYS A 72 -10.51 5.96 22.69
CA LYS A 72 -11.28 6.07 21.45
C LYS A 72 -10.95 7.33 20.64
N ASP A 73 -10.72 8.45 21.34
CA ASP A 73 -10.40 9.74 20.71
C ASP A 73 -9.01 9.79 20.05
N GLU A 74 -8.14 8.84 20.40
CA GLU A 74 -6.81 8.69 19.79
C GLU A 74 -6.82 7.77 18.56
N VAL A 75 -7.92 7.05 18.32
CA VAL A 75 -8.05 6.18 17.15
C VAL A 75 -8.41 7.03 15.93
N PRO A 76 -7.64 6.95 14.83
CA PRO A 76 -7.97 7.69 13.62
C PRO A 76 -9.27 7.19 13.01
N GLU A 77 -10.08 8.12 12.53
CA GLU A 77 -11.25 7.79 11.72
C GLU A 77 -10.81 7.35 10.32
N ARG A 78 -11.38 6.25 9.83
CA ARG A 78 -11.12 5.80 8.46
C ARG A 78 -11.76 6.78 7.48
N PRO A 79 -11.02 7.32 6.50
CA PRO A 79 -11.58 8.18 5.48
C PRO A 79 -12.69 7.49 4.69
N ASP A 80 -13.77 8.21 4.38
CA ASP A 80 -14.86 7.72 3.53
C ASP A 80 -14.53 7.95 2.05
N ARG A 81 -13.57 7.18 1.53
CA ARG A 81 -13.18 7.20 0.12
C ARG A 81 -12.78 5.80 -0.37
N PRO A 82 -12.96 5.48 -1.66
CA PRO A 82 -12.67 4.14 -2.20
C PRO A 82 -11.21 3.70 -2.04
N ASP A 83 -10.28 4.64 -1.97
CA ASP A 83 -8.83 4.44 -1.84
C ASP A 83 -8.34 4.61 -0.39
N ALA A 84 -9.23 4.56 0.61
CA ALA A 84 -8.87 4.78 2.03
C ALA A 84 -7.76 3.85 2.53
N ASP A 85 -7.61 2.67 1.93
CA ASP A 85 -6.59 1.68 2.31
C ASP A 85 -5.41 1.62 1.33
N LYS A 86 -5.37 2.50 0.32
CA LYS A 86 -4.28 2.57 -0.66
C LYS A 86 -3.22 3.55 -0.15
N VAL A 87 -1.95 3.17 -0.28
CA VAL A 87 -0.83 4.10 -0.06
C VAL A 87 -0.64 4.92 -1.32
N VAL A 88 -0.89 6.23 -1.23
CA VAL A 88 -0.60 7.20 -2.30
C VAL A 88 0.78 7.81 -2.00
N TRP A 89 1.72 7.61 -2.92
CA TRP A 89 3.08 8.18 -2.85
C TRP A 89 3.19 9.48 -3.64
#